data_AF-A0A948CG68-F1
#
_entry.id   AF-A0A948CG68-F1
#
_cell.length_a   1.000
_cell.length_b   1.000
_cell.length_c   1.000
_cell.angle_alpha   90.00
_cell.angle_beta   90.00
_cell.angle_gamma   90.00
#
_symmetry.space_group_name_H-M   'P 1'
#
loop_
_entity.id
_entity.type
_entity.pdbx_description
1 polymer ?
#
loop_
_entity_poly.entity_id
_entity_poly.type
_entity_poly.pdbx_seq_one_letter_code
_entity_poly.pdbx_strand_id
1 'polypeptide(L)'
;MGAATGMATVPSAFFEENAALSDRDRMMLGEAFQGFEGFDSLVRSGDAPAVLRGGAGDDLIEWLDPRDVLAGGGAGQDMLRTPFNVAALPGDIEAVQILAPEGAQVTGNALDNIVIGGQGEDSIQGATGDDTLLGGAGDDALRGGKGDDRLEGGAGADCLIGGLGDDTLAAEAGDNALEGNRGADSLSGGSDTDRLRGGKDDDRIDGGAGDDTIHAGRGSDTLSGGTGRDVFAFKAGDEANLVLDFDLAEDRIELAADLGLDAIAMLANLGRDADGNAVLDLGAGAMVTLLGVDPAELTVDHFLVLT
;
A
#
# COMPACT_ATOMS: atom_id res chain seq x y z
N MET A 1 15.95 42.72 -27.59
CA MET A 1 14.74 42.55 -26.79
C MET A 1 14.55 41.05 -26.62
N GLY A 2 15.04 40.50 -25.50
CA GLY A 2 14.88 39.09 -25.19
C GLY A 2 13.55 38.89 -24.49
N ALA A 3 12.71 38.01 -25.02
CA ALA A 3 11.51 37.56 -24.33
C ALA A 3 11.93 36.53 -23.27
N ALA A 4 11.55 36.80 -22.03
CA ALA A 4 11.76 35.90 -20.91
C ALA A 4 10.89 34.66 -21.11
N THR A 5 11.53 33.50 -21.25
CA THR A 5 10.95 32.17 -21.06
C THR A 5 10.65 32.02 -19.57
N GLY A 6 9.43 32.35 -19.16
CA GLY A 6 8.94 32.01 -17.84
C GLY A 6 8.68 30.51 -17.81
N MET A 7 9.48 29.76 -17.03
CA MET A 7 9.04 28.48 -16.49
C MET A 7 7.65 28.70 -15.89
N ALA A 8 6.65 27.97 -16.34
CA ALA A 8 5.46 27.76 -15.53
C ALA A 8 5.89 26.85 -14.36
N THR A 9 6.56 27.45 -13.38
CA THR A 9 6.71 26.83 -12.06
C THR A 9 5.29 26.48 -11.62
N VAL A 10 5.08 25.22 -11.22
CA VAL A 10 3.84 24.73 -10.60
C VAL A 10 3.24 25.88 -9.77
N PRO A 11 2.03 26.38 -10.09
CA PRO A 11 1.54 27.63 -9.50
C PRO A 11 1.68 27.57 -7.99
N SER A 12 2.12 28.64 -7.32
CA SER A 12 2.21 28.65 -5.85
C SER A 12 0.88 28.28 -5.16
N ALA A 13 -0.25 28.47 -5.87
CA ALA A 13 -1.58 28.01 -5.49
C ALA A 13 -1.72 26.47 -5.36
N PHE A 14 -0.94 25.69 -6.13
CA PHE A 14 -0.86 24.23 -6.03
C PHE A 14 -0.42 23.78 -4.63
N PHE A 15 0.53 24.48 -4.01
CA PHE A 15 0.97 24.19 -2.65
C PHE A 15 0.05 24.80 -1.57
N GLU A 16 -0.60 25.93 -1.85
CA GLU A 16 -1.52 26.59 -0.90
C GLU A 16 -2.88 25.86 -0.77
N GLU A 17 -3.42 25.25 -1.82
CA GLU A 17 -4.66 24.43 -1.74
C GLU A 17 -4.42 23.03 -1.16
N ASN A 18 -3.17 22.55 -1.19
CA ASN A 18 -2.72 21.32 -0.55
C ASN A 18 -2.36 21.52 0.94
N ALA A 19 -2.78 22.63 1.55
CA ALA A 19 -2.53 22.94 2.97
C ALA A 19 -3.18 21.95 3.95
N ALA A 20 -4.15 21.15 3.49
CA ALA A 20 -4.77 20.07 4.28
C ALA A 20 -4.01 18.73 4.20
N LEU A 21 -3.20 18.53 3.15
CA LEU A 21 -2.39 17.33 2.99
C LEU A 21 -1.28 17.27 4.04
N SER A 22 -0.90 16.07 4.45
CA SER A 22 0.20 15.89 5.40
C SER A 22 1.52 16.41 4.80
N ASP A 23 2.51 16.76 5.63
CA ASP A 23 3.83 17.17 5.13
C ASP A 23 4.49 16.05 4.30
N ARG A 24 4.11 14.80 4.57
CA ARG A 24 4.54 13.61 3.82
C ARG A 24 3.79 13.48 2.50
N ASP A 25 2.48 13.67 2.46
CA ASP A 25 1.71 13.70 1.20
C ASP A 25 2.24 14.78 0.28
N ARG A 26 2.61 15.95 0.82
CA ARG A 26 3.27 17.01 0.03
C ARG A 26 4.64 16.61 -0.48
N MET A 27 5.40 15.84 0.30
CA MET A 27 6.70 15.30 -0.12
C MET A 27 6.52 14.23 -1.20
N MET A 28 5.53 13.35 -1.06
CA MET A 28 5.16 12.32 -2.04
C MET A 28 4.58 12.92 -3.31
N LEU A 29 3.77 13.97 -3.23
CA LEU A 29 3.43 14.80 -4.38
C LEU A 29 4.73 15.32 -5.00
N GLY A 30 5.62 15.92 -4.21
CA GLY A 30 6.91 16.40 -4.68
C GLY A 30 7.79 15.34 -5.36
N GLU A 31 7.72 14.08 -4.93
CA GLU A 31 8.43 12.93 -5.50
C GLU A 31 7.73 12.36 -6.74
N ALA A 32 6.42 12.16 -6.69
CA ALA A 32 5.58 11.73 -7.81
C ALA A 32 5.59 12.74 -8.97
N PHE A 33 5.80 14.03 -8.68
CA PHE A 33 5.98 15.09 -9.67
C PHE A 33 7.43 15.32 -10.12
N GLN A 34 8.43 14.54 -9.67
CA GLN A 34 9.83 14.74 -10.14
C GLN A 34 10.02 14.43 -11.64
N GLY A 35 9.06 13.77 -12.28
CA GLY A 35 9.04 13.53 -13.73
C GLY A 35 8.40 14.64 -14.57
N PHE A 36 7.51 15.45 -13.98
CA PHE A 36 6.82 16.53 -14.69
C PHE A 36 7.79 17.70 -14.85
N GLU A 37 8.26 17.98 -16.07
CA GLU A 37 9.20 19.10 -16.35
C GLU A 37 8.50 20.49 -16.30
N GLY A 38 7.44 20.60 -15.50
CA GLY A 38 6.49 21.71 -15.48
C GLY A 38 5.38 21.50 -16.53
N PHE A 39 4.18 21.97 -16.21
CA PHE A 39 3.07 21.87 -17.15
C PHE A 39 3.22 22.90 -18.28
N ASP A 40 3.24 22.43 -19.52
CA ASP A 40 3.27 23.22 -20.74
C ASP A 40 1.98 24.03 -20.94
N SER A 41 0.82 23.45 -20.60
CA SER A 41 -0.47 24.14 -20.66
C SER A 41 -1.36 23.90 -19.44
N LEU A 42 -2.25 24.87 -19.17
CA LEU A 42 -3.37 24.75 -18.25
C LEU A 42 -4.68 24.76 -19.03
N VAL A 43 -5.48 23.70 -18.90
CA VAL A 43 -6.82 23.59 -19.44
C VAL A 43 -7.81 23.60 -18.29
N ARG A 44 -8.74 24.55 -18.26
CA ARG A 44 -9.67 24.74 -17.12
C ARG A 44 -11.10 24.90 -17.58
N SER A 45 -12.03 24.30 -16.84
CA SER A 45 -13.48 24.54 -16.97
C SER A 45 -13.82 26.03 -17.00
N GLY A 46 -14.71 26.42 -17.92
CA GLY A 46 -15.25 27.78 -18.04
C GLY A 46 -16.73 27.87 -17.66
N ASP A 47 -17.36 29.03 -17.88
CA ASP A 47 -18.78 29.24 -17.52
C ASP A 47 -19.78 28.45 -18.40
N ALA A 48 -19.35 28.08 -19.61
CA ALA A 48 -20.14 27.35 -20.59
C ALA A 48 -19.59 25.93 -20.78
N PRO A 49 -20.45 24.91 -21.01
CA PRO A 49 -20.01 23.54 -21.22
C PRO A 49 -18.99 23.41 -22.35
N ALA A 50 -17.91 22.70 -22.09
CA ALA A 50 -16.79 22.50 -23.00
C ALA A 50 -16.29 21.06 -23.00
N VAL A 51 -15.47 20.74 -24.00
CA VAL A 51 -14.67 19.52 -24.01
C VAL A 51 -13.27 19.90 -23.53
N LEU A 52 -12.84 19.31 -22.41
CA LEU A 52 -11.50 19.53 -21.86
C LEU A 52 -10.57 18.49 -22.45
N ARG A 53 -9.52 18.95 -23.14
CA ARG A 53 -8.44 18.11 -23.67
C ARG A 53 -7.16 18.90 -23.58
N GLY A 54 -6.07 18.26 -23.15
CA GLY A 54 -4.74 18.82 -23.35
C GLY A 54 -4.29 18.71 -24.82
N GLY A 55 -3.00 18.81 -25.04
CA GLY A 55 -2.36 18.96 -26.32
C GLY A 55 -1.06 18.15 -26.40
N ALA A 56 0.04 18.85 -26.62
CA ALA A 56 1.36 18.25 -26.65
C ALA A 56 2.17 18.86 -25.51
N GLY A 57 3.05 18.05 -24.93
CA GLY A 57 3.70 18.37 -23.68
C GLY A 57 2.85 17.96 -22.48
N ASP A 58 3.39 18.20 -21.30
CA ASP A 58 2.77 17.84 -20.03
C ASP A 58 1.67 18.86 -19.68
N ASP A 59 0.41 18.47 -19.57
CA ASP A 59 -0.69 19.41 -19.32
C ASP A 59 -1.34 19.24 -17.93
N LEU A 60 -1.78 20.36 -17.35
CA LEU A 60 -2.65 20.37 -16.18
C LEU A 60 -4.10 20.65 -16.61
N ILE A 61 -5.00 19.72 -16.31
CA ILE A 61 -6.43 19.83 -16.59
C ILE A 61 -7.20 20.00 -15.28
N GLU A 62 -7.83 21.16 -15.09
CA GLU A 62 -8.75 21.45 -13.98
C GLU A 62 -10.20 21.27 -14.44
N TRP A 63 -10.77 20.10 -14.15
CA TRP A 63 -12.16 19.77 -14.46
C TRP A 63 -13.06 20.08 -13.26
N LEU A 64 -13.74 21.23 -13.32
CA LEU A 64 -14.49 21.81 -12.19
C LEU A 64 -15.99 21.99 -12.45
N ASP A 65 -16.44 21.79 -13.69
CA ASP A 65 -17.86 21.84 -14.07
C ASP A 65 -18.33 20.45 -14.55
N PRO A 66 -19.35 19.84 -13.91
CA PRO A 66 -19.81 18.51 -14.31
C PRO A 66 -20.52 18.49 -15.67
N ARG A 67 -20.79 19.66 -16.27
CA ARG A 67 -21.34 19.78 -17.63
C ARG A 67 -20.27 19.62 -18.71
N ASP A 68 -18.99 19.74 -18.34
CA ASP A 68 -17.88 19.52 -19.25
C ASP A 68 -17.67 18.04 -19.55
N VAL A 69 -16.98 17.74 -20.65
CA VAL A 69 -16.56 16.39 -21.01
C VAL A 69 -15.03 16.35 -20.99
N LEU A 70 -14.46 15.55 -20.10
CA LEU A 70 -13.04 15.23 -20.13
C LEU A 70 -12.74 14.31 -21.31
N ALA A 71 -11.81 14.71 -22.17
CA ALA A 71 -11.47 14.01 -23.40
C ALA A 71 -10.02 13.53 -23.50
N GLY A 72 -9.24 13.67 -22.41
CA GLY A 72 -7.88 13.16 -22.30
C GLY A 72 -6.81 14.25 -22.10
N GLY A 73 -5.63 13.83 -21.71
CA GLY A 73 -4.44 14.67 -21.55
C GLY A 73 -3.84 14.98 -22.90
N GLY A 74 -3.27 14.00 -23.57
CA GLY A 74 -2.75 14.17 -24.91
C GLY A 74 -1.42 13.45 -25.05
N ALA A 75 -0.36 14.19 -25.35
CA ALA A 75 0.97 13.63 -25.46
C ALA A 75 1.89 14.29 -24.43
N GLY A 76 2.38 13.55 -23.47
CA GLY A 76 3.16 14.08 -22.35
C GLY A 76 2.83 13.28 -21.10
N GLN A 77 3.18 13.81 -19.95
CA GLN A 77 2.64 13.41 -18.65
C GLN A 77 1.58 14.42 -18.23
N ASP A 78 0.34 13.97 -18.12
CA ASP A 78 -0.82 14.83 -17.93
C ASP A 78 -1.46 14.62 -16.55
N MET A 79 -1.85 15.72 -15.92
CA MET A 79 -2.49 15.71 -14.60
C MET A 79 -3.93 16.23 -14.67
N LEU A 80 -4.86 15.50 -14.07
CA LEU A 80 -6.22 15.91 -13.82
C LEU A 80 -6.39 16.39 -12.36
N ARG A 81 -7.03 17.54 -12.16
CA ARG A 81 -7.53 17.99 -10.84
C ARG A 81 -9.04 18.16 -10.92
N THR A 82 -9.77 17.48 -10.03
CA THR A 82 -11.23 17.52 -10.09
C THR A 82 -11.89 17.23 -8.73
N PRO A 83 -13.04 17.84 -8.40
CA PRO A 83 -13.85 17.44 -7.25
C PRO A 83 -14.83 16.28 -7.58
N PHE A 84 -14.75 15.68 -8.77
CA PHE A 84 -15.66 14.63 -9.21
C PHE A 84 -15.02 13.26 -9.19
N ASN A 85 -15.82 12.22 -8.95
CA ASN A 85 -15.40 10.83 -9.13
C ASN A 85 -15.04 10.54 -10.59
N VAL A 86 -13.98 9.76 -10.79
CA VAL A 86 -13.43 9.40 -12.09
C VAL A 86 -13.47 7.89 -12.26
N ALA A 87 -14.58 7.38 -12.79
CA ALA A 87 -14.81 5.95 -12.92
C ALA A 87 -13.80 5.21 -13.83
N ALA A 88 -13.08 5.93 -14.68
CA ALA A 88 -11.94 5.43 -15.46
C ALA A 88 -11.16 6.64 -15.99
N LEU A 89 -9.86 6.69 -15.76
CA LEU A 89 -9.01 7.71 -16.37
C LEU A 89 -8.97 7.51 -17.89
N PRO A 90 -9.02 8.60 -18.68
CA PRO A 90 -8.62 8.56 -20.08
C PRO A 90 -7.23 7.92 -20.21
N GLY A 91 -6.99 7.16 -21.28
CA GLY A 91 -5.74 6.40 -21.47
C GLY A 91 -4.50 7.23 -21.82
N ASP A 92 -4.58 8.54 -21.63
CA ASP A 92 -3.57 9.57 -21.85
C ASP A 92 -3.58 10.57 -20.66
N ILE A 93 -3.92 10.08 -19.46
CA ILE A 93 -3.81 10.81 -18.20
C ILE A 93 -3.04 9.90 -17.24
N GLU A 94 -1.91 10.39 -16.75
CA GLU A 94 -0.99 9.68 -15.87
C GLU A 94 -1.24 10.06 -14.40
N ALA A 95 -1.77 11.25 -14.11
CA ALA A 95 -2.00 11.67 -12.74
C ALA A 95 -3.40 12.23 -12.51
N VAL A 96 -3.97 11.97 -11.33
CA VAL A 96 -5.21 12.60 -10.88
C VAL A 96 -5.16 12.93 -9.40
N GLN A 97 -5.60 14.15 -9.08
CA GLN A 97 -5.89 14.58 -7.71
C GLN A 97 -7.38 14.87 -7.56
N ILE A 98 -8.00 14.20 -6.60
CA ILE A 98 -9.37 14.47 -6.19
C ILE A 98 -9.39 15.57 -5.12
N LEU A 99 -10.26 16.57 -5.29
CA LEU A 99 -10.36 17.75 -4.42
C LEU A 99 -11.56 17.66 -3.46
N ALA A 100 -12.30 16.54 -3.48
CA ALA A 100 -13.56 16.40 -2.77
C ALA A 100 -13.36 15.85 -1.35
N PRO A 101 -14.16 16.30 -0.37
CA PRO A 101 -14.07 15.84 1.02
C PRO A 101 -14.99 14.65 1.37
N GLU A 102 -15.68 14.05 0.39
CA GLU A 102 -16.73 13.03 0.62
C GLU A 102 -16.37 11.61 0.12
N GLY A 103 -15.09 11.35 -0.16
CA GLY A 103 -14.63 10.05 -0.67
C GLY A 103 -14.57 9.98 -2.20
N ALA A 104 -13.36 9.87 -2.73
CA ALA A 104 -13.01 9.69 -4.11
C ALA A 104 -13.41 8.30 -4.62
N GLN A 105 -13.86 8.22 -5.87
CA GLN A 105 -13.93 6.96 -6.61
C GLN A 105 -13.14 7.11 -7.89
N VAL A 106 -11.99 6.45 -7.96
CA VAL A 106 -11.06 6.55 -9.08
C VAL A 106 -10.70 5.16 -9.58
N THR A 107 -10.74 4.99 -10.90
CA THR A 107 -10.09 3.86 -11.56
C THR A 107 -9.10 4.40 -12.57
N GLY A 108 -7.87 3.91 -12.49
CA GLY A 108 -6.79 4.20 -13.41
C GLY A 108 -7.01 3.56 -14.78
N ASN A 109 -5.93 3.44 -15.54
CA ASN A 109 -5.91 2.98 -16.91
C ASN A 109 -4.81 1.91 -17.10
N ALA A 110 -4.06 1.96 -18.19
CA ALA A 110 -3.01 0.97 -18.50
C ALA A 110 -1.59 1.55 -18.41
N LEU A 111 -1.49 2.78 -17.93
CA LEU A 111 -0.27 3.53 -17.69
C LEU A 111 0.06 3.47 -16.20
N ASP A 112 1.28 3.82 -15.86
CA ASP A 112 1.73 4.02 -14.49
C ASP A 112 1.01 5.27 -13.93
N ASN A 113 -0.05 5.07 -13.15
CA ASN A 113 -0.91 6.15 -12.68
C ASN A 113 -0.53 6.64 -11.29
N ILE A 114 -0.57 7.95 -11.08
CA ILE A 114 -0.50 8.59 -9.77
C ILE A 114 -1.90 9.05 -9.37
N VAL A 115 -2.47 8.47 -8.33
CA VAL A 115 -3.81 8.82 -7.83
C VAL A 115 -3.73 9.35 -6.41
N ILE A 116 -4.29 10.53 -6.16
CA ILE A 116 -4.40 11.13 -4.83
C ILE A 116 -5.88 11.31 -4.47
N GLY A 117 -6.35 10.55 -3.49
CA GLY A 117 -7.73 10.55 -2.99
C GLY A 117 -8.04 11.77 -2.11
N GLY A 118 -7.23 11.99 -1.09
CA GLY A 118 -7.22 13.20 -0.26
C GLY A 118 -7.88 13.02 1.09
N GLN A 119 -9.17 13.32 1.20
CA GLN A 119 -9.91 13.25 2.48
C GLN A 119 -11.23 12.52 2.25
N GLY A 120 -11.66 11.75 3.26
CA GLY A 120 -12.87 10.95 3.20
C GLY A 120 -12.56 9.50 2.88
N GLU A 121 -13.59 8.67 2.76
CA GLU A 121 -13.44 7.23 2.45
C GLU A 121 -13.25 7.05 0.94
N ASP A 122 -12.01 6.89 0.49
CA ASP A 122 -11.63 6.82 -0.91
C ASP A 122 -11.66 5.36 -1.42
N SER A 123 -12.01 5.18 -2.69
CA SER A 123 -12.00 3.90 -3.40
C SER A 123 -11.21 4.07 -4.69
N ILE A 124 -9.97 3.58 -4.68
CA ILE A 124 -8.99 3.80 -5.73
C ILE A 124 -8.52 2.46 -6.29
N GLN A 125 -8.50 2.36 -7.61
CA GLN A 125 -7.96 1.21 -8.34
C GLN A 125 -6.96 1.67 -9.40
N GLY A 126 -5.72 1.18 -9.39
CA GLY A 126 -4.68 1.51 -10.38
C GLY A 126 -4.91 0.83 -11.74
N ALA A 127 -5.27 -0.45 -11.68
CA ALA A 127 -5.56 -1.35 -12.80
C ALA A 127 -4.36 -2.07 -13.40
N THR A 128 -3.64 -1.48 -14.36
CA THR A 128 -2.39 -2.08 -14.85
C THR A 128 -1.35 -1.00 -15.11
N GLY A 129 -0.08 -1.31 -14.89
CA GLY A 129 0.98 -0.31 -14.88
C GLY A 129 1.58 -0.30 -13.47
N ASP A 130 2.71 0.36 -13.29
CA ASP A 130 3.33 0.50 -11.97
C ASP A 130 2.71 1.72 -11.29
N ASP A 131 1.60 1.51 -10.58
CA ASP A 131 0.74 2.59 -10.08
C ASP A 131 1.21 3.12 -8.70
N THR A 132 1.01 4.41 -8.43
CA THR A 132 1.17 5.02 -7.11
C THR A 132 -0.18 5.55 -6.62
N LEU A 133 -0.73 4.92 -5.58
CA LEU A 133 -2.05 5.22 -5.04
C LEU A 133 -1.92 5.77 -3.61
N LEU A 134 -2.42 6.98 -3.38
CA LEU A 134 -2.41 7.65 -2.08
C LEU A 134 -3.86 7.87 -1.63
N GLY A 135 -4.28 7.21 -0.55
CA GLY A 135 -5.59 7.37 0.08
C GLY A 135 -5.70 8.74 0.75
N GLY A 136 -4.95 8.95 1.83
CA GLY A 136 -4.88 10.23 2.53
C GLY A 136 -5.45 10.10 3.92
N ALA A 137 -6.58 10.75 4.20
CA ALA A 137 -7.25 10.58 5.49
C ALA A 137 -8.68 10.13 5.33
N GLY A 138 -9.12 9.19 6.16
CA GLY A 138 -10.38 8.47 6.01
C GLY A 138 -10.11 6.99 5.92
N ASP A 139 -11.17 6.18 5.95
CA ASP A 139 -11.03 4.72 5.82
C ASP A 139 -11.03 4.37 4.32
N ASP A 140 -9.85 4.12 3.77
CA ASP A 140 -9.63 4.04 2.32
C ASP A 140 -9.56 2.58 1.81
N ALA A 141 -9.93 2.39 0.53
CA ALA A 141 -9.81 1.13 -0.18
C ALA A 141 -8.95 1.29 -1.44
N LEU A 142 -7.73 0.78 -1.39
CA LEU A 142 -6.73 0.91 -2.45
C LEU A 142 -6.45 -0.46 -3.10
N ARG A 143 -6.42 -0.50 -4.44
CA ARG A 143 -6.08 -1.70 -5.21
C ARG A 143 -5.10 -1.36 -6.33
N GLY A 144 -3.87 -1.87 -6.26
CA GLY A 144 -2.85 -1.67 -7.29
C GLY A 144 -3.29 -2.30 -8.62
N GLY A 145 -3.30 -3.62 -8.66
CA GLY A 145 -3.82 -4.39 -9.77
C GLY A 145 -2.73 -5.25 -10.41
N LYS A 146 -2.05 -4.73 -11.44
CA LYS A 146 -0.95 -5.44 -12.10
C LYS A 146 0.18 -4.47 -12.36
N GLY A 147 1.39 -4.89 -12.08
CA GLY A 147 2.56 -4.02 -12.12
C GLY A 147 3.13 -3.97 -10.71
N ASP A 148 4.27 -3.32 -10.57
CA ASP A 148 4.91 -3.15 -9.27
C ASP A 148 4.34 -1.87 -8.64
N ASP A 149 3.29 -2.02 -7.83
CA ASP A 149 2.47 -0.92 -7.35
C ASP A 149 2.95 -0.36 -6.00
N ARG A 150 2.75 0.94 -5.77
CA ARG A 150 2.96 1.61 -4.47
C ARG A 150 1.64 2.11 -3.91
N LEU A 151 1.22 1.58 -2.76
CA LEU A 151 -0.02 1.96 -2.08
C LEU A 151 0.29 2.57 -0.70
N GLU A 152 -0.28 3.75 -0.44
CA GLU A 152 -0.21 4.43 0.87
C GLU A 152 -1.62 4.75 1.35
N GLY A 153 -2.05 4.14 2.47
CA GLY A 153 -3.37 4.33 3.08
C GLY A 153 -3.49 5.70 3.73
N GLY A 154 -2.67 5.93 4.75
CA GLY A 154 -2.58 7.20 5.47
C GLY A 154 -3.27 7.10 6.83
N ALA A 155 -4.18 8.02 7.13
CA ALA A 155 -4.85 8.04 8.43
C ALA A 155 -6.26 7.47 8.33
N GLY A 156 -6.52 6.34 8.96
CA GLY A 156 -7.84 5.70 8.97
C GLY A 156 -7.72 4.18 8.97
N ALA A 157 -8.84 3.48 9.02
CA ALA A 157 -8.82 2.02 8.91
C ALA A 157 -8.85 1.62 7.43
N ASP A 158 -7.67 1.39 6.85
CA ASP A 158 -7.50 1.22 5.42
C ASP A 158 -7.47 -0.25 4.97
N CYS A 159 -7.82 -0.46 3.70
CA CYS A 159 -7.74 -1.75 3.02
C CYS A 159 -6.89 -1.63 1.76
N LEU A 160 -5.68 -2.19 1.81
CA LEU A 160 -4.68 -2.11 0.73
C LEU A 160 -4.49 -3.49 0.10
N ILE A 161 -4.63 -3.57 -1.22
CA ILE A 161 -4.43 -4.80 -1.99
C ILE A 161 -3.45 -4.51 -3.12
N GLY A 162 -2.26 -5.14 -3.11
CA GLY A 162 -1.24 -4.99 -4.14
C GLY A 162 -1.71 -5.58 -5.47
N GLY A 163 -1.66 -6.91 -5.60
CA GLY A 163 -2.25 -7.62 -6.72
C GLY A 163 -1.28 -8.57 -7.41
N LEU A 164 -0.74 -8.16 -8.56
CA LEU A 164 0.24 -8.94 -9.31
C LEU A 164 1.46 -8.07 -9.58
N GLY A 165 2.62 -8.46 -9.10
CA GLY A 165 3.85 -7.67 -9.22
C GLY A 165 4.47 -7.52 -7.84
N ASP A 166 5.66 -6.95 -7.78
CA ASP A 166 6.36 -6.75 -6.51
C ASP A 166 5.87 -5.43 -5.89
N ASP A 167 4.88 -5.51 -4.99
CA ASP A 167 4.15 -4.35 -4.50
C ASP A 167 4.73 -3.78 -3.19
N THR A 168 4.56 -2.47 -2.97
CA THR A 168 4.88 -1.79 -1.71
C THR A 168 3.63 -1.19 -1.08
N LEU A 169 3.21 -1.72 0.06
CA LEU A 169 2.02 -1.29 0.80
C LEU A 169 2.42 -0.69 2.16
N ALA A 170 1.94 0.52 2.45
CA ALA A 170 2.11 1.17 3.76
C ALA A 170 0.78 1.78 4.21
N ALA A 171 0.20 1.30 5.30
CA ALA A 171 -1.08 1.83 5.77
C ALA A 171 -0.93 3.04 6.69
N GLU A 172 0.15 3.13 7.47
CA GLU A 172 0.43 4.21 8.43
C GLU A 172 -0.36 4.15 9.74
N ALA A 173 -1.58 4.68 9.85
CA ALA A 173 -2.26 4.78 11.14
C ALA A 173 -3.71 4.32 11.08
N GLY A 174 -4.10 3.41 11.98
CA GLY A 174 -5.45 2.88 12.10
C GLY A 174 -5.46 1.36 12.09
N ASP A 175 -6.63 0.74 12.25
CA ASP A 175 -6.72 -0.73 12.22
C ASP A 175 -6.82 -1.22 10.77
N ASN A 176 -5.70 -1.55 10.13
CA ASN A 176 -5.65 -1.77 8.69
C ASN A 176 -5.72 -3.24 8.25
N ALA A 177 -6.00 -3.45 6.97
CA ALA A 177 -5.93 -4.74 6.30
C ALA A 177 -5.09 -4.64 5.02
N LEU A 178 -3.96 -5.36 4.98
CA LEU A 178 -3.02 -5.37 3.86
C LEU A 178 -2.94 -6.77 3.24
N GLU A 179 -2.99 -6.85 1.90
CA GLU A 179 -2.80 -8.09 1.14
C GLU A 179 -1.91 -7.86 -0.09
N GLY A 180 -0.69 -8.42 -0.10
CA GLY A 180 0.24 -8.32 -1.23
C GLY A 180 -0.22 -9.12 -2.46
N ASN A 181 -0.61 -10.38 -2.23
CA ASN A 181 -1.05 -11.40 -3.19
C ASN A 181 0.06 -12.17 -3.92
N ARG A 182 0.59 -11.66 -5.04
CA ARG A 182 1.60 -12.37 -5.83
C ARG A 182 2.71 -11.42 -6.23
N GLY A 183 3.91 -11.80 -5.86
CA GLY A 183 5.12 -11.02 -6.10
C GLY A 183 5.89 -10.96 -4.79
N ALA A 184 7.11 -10.45 -4.83
CA ALA A 184 7.89 -10.23 -3.63
C ALA A 184 7.45 -8.90 -3.00
N ASP A 185 6.45 -8.95 -2.11
CA ASP A 185 5.77 -7.76 -1.61
C ASP A 185 6.43 -7.20 -0.35
N SER A 186 6.34 -5.88 -0.15
CA SER A 186 6.77 -5.18 1.06
C SER A 186 5.58 -4.53 1.75
N LEU A 187 5.17 -5.05 2.91
CA LEU A 187 4.01 -4.58 3.67
C LEU A 187 4.43 -3.94 5.00
N SER A 188 3.85 -2.79 5.32
CA SER A 188 3.99 -2.08 6.60
C SER A 188 2.61 -1.71 7.15
N GLY A 189 2.25 -2.26 8.31
CA GLY A 189 0.98 -1.94 9.00
C GLY A 189 1.00 -0.52 9.55
N GLY A 190 2.02 -0.22 10.35
CA GLY A 190 2.27 1.12 10.87
C GLY A 190 1.94 1.20 12.34
N SER A 191 0.88 1.91 12.72
CA SER A 191 0.39 2.00 14.09
C SER A 191 -1.03 1.49 14.21
N ASP A 192 -1.37 1.00 15.40
CA ASP A 192 -2.64 0.38 15.77
C ASP A 192 -2.74 -1.08 15.29
N THR A 193 -3.92 -1.70 15.32
CA THR A 193 -4.03 -3.17 15.17
C THR A 193 -4.24 -3.57 13.71
N ASP A 194 -3.19 -4.12 13.10
CA ASP A 194 -3.18 -4.44 11.68
C ASP A 194 -3.34 -5.93 11.37
N ARG A 195 -3.85 -6.21 10.17
CA ARG A 195 -3.89 -7.56 9.57
C ARG A 195 -3.10 -7.57 8.29
N LEU A 196 -2.02 -8.33 8.26
CA LEU A 196 -1.09 -8.36 7.14
C LEU A 196 -1.04 -9.74 6.51
N ARG A 197 -1.23 -9.80 5.19
CA ARG A 197 -1.10 -11.02 4.38
C ARG A 197 -0.12 -10.78 3.23
N GLY A 198 1.00 -11.49 3.23
CA GLY A 198 1.98 -11.41 2.13
C GLY A 198 1.38 -12.02 0.86
N GLY A 199 1.19 -13.33 0.85
CA GLY A 199 0.49 -14.05 -0.20
C GLY A 199 1.34 -15.16 -0.76
N LYS A 200 1.98 -14.90 -1.90
CA LYS A 200 2.87 -15.82 -2.58
C LYS A 200 4.16 -15.09 -2.93
N ASP A 201 5.21 -15.90 -3.01
CA ASP A 201 6.58 -15.45 -3.29
C ASP A 201 7.19 -14.82 -2.02
N ASP A 202 8.43 -14.35 -2.08
CA ASP A 202 9.20 -14.05 -0.85
C ASP A 202 8.87 -12.64 -0.34
N ASP A 203 8.04 -12.55 0.71
CA ASP A 203 7.51 -11.29 1.22
C ASP A 203 8.33 -10.70 2.38
N ARG A 204 8.28 -9.37 2.51
CA ARG A 204 8.75 -8.64 3.69
C ARG A 204 7.57 -7.98 4.40
N ILE A 205 7.32 -8.36 5.65
CA ILE A 205 6.17 -7.86 6.42
C ILE A 205 6.65 -7.26 7.74
N ASP A 206 6.21 -6.04 8.02
CA ASP A 206 6.43 -5.30 9.26
C ASP A 206 5.07 -4.88 9.83
N GLY A 207 4.67 -5.45 10.99
CA GLY A 207 3.43 -5.08 11.68
C GLY A 207 3.49 -3.63 12.14
N GLY A 208 4.51 -3.31 12.94
CA GLY A 208 4.80 -1.96 13.37
C GLY A 208 4.50 -1.80 14.86
N ALA A 209 3.61 -0.90 15.23
CA ALA A 209 3.23 -0.68 16.62
C ALA A 209 1.76 -1.02 16.83
N GLY A 210 1.45 -1.99 17.66
CA GLY A 210 0.09 -2.45 17.85
C GLY A 210 0.04 -3.92 18.20
N ASP A 211 -1.15 -4.48 18.30
CA ASP A 211 -1.32 -5.92 18.49
C ASP A 211 -1.63 -6.53 17.11
N ASP A 212 -0.62 -6.86 16.31
CA ASP A 212 -0.79 -7.18 14.89
C ASP A 212 -1.04 -8.66 14.61
N THR A 213 -1.66 -8.97 13.47
CA THR A 213 -1.80 -10.35 12.97
C THR A 213 -1.15 -10.50 11.61
N ILE A 214 -0.11 -11.31 11.54
CA ILE A 214 0.69 -11.54 10.34
C ILE A 214 0.50 -12.96 9.83
N HIS A 215 0.16 -13.10 8.56
CA HIS A 215 0.11 -14.37 7.86
C HIS A 215 0.82 -14.22 6.51
N ALA A 216 2.09 -14.61 6.46
CA ALA A 216 2.94 -14.42 5.28
C ALA A 216 2.47 -15.26 4.08
N GLY A 217 2.14 -16.54 4.31
CA GLY A 217 1.67 -17.42 3.26
C GLY A 217 2.80 -18.26 2.65
N ARG A 218 2.89 -18.27 1.32
CA ARG A 218 3.86 -19.09 0.60
C ARG A 218 5.05 -18.26 0.20
N GLY A 219 6.24 -18.76 0.47
CA GLY A 219 7.48 -18.08 0.14
C GLY A 219 8.51 -18.36 1.21
N SER A 220 9.67 -17.73 1.06
CA SER A 220 10.66 -17.57 2.12
C SER A 220 10.54 -16.16 2.70
N ASP A 221 9.60 -15.97 3.61
CA ASP A 221 9.18 -14.64 4.06
C ASP A 221 10.02 -14.12 5.24
N THR A 222 10.13 -12.79 5.35
CA THR A 222 10.79 -12.10 6.48
C THR A 222 9.76 -11.25 7.23
N LEU A 223 9.59 -11.54 8.52
CA LEU A 223 8.52 -10.98 9.34
C LEU A 223 9.08 -10.23 10.55
N SER A 224 8.51 -9.06 10.83
CA SER A 224 8.64 -8.31 12.09
C SER A 224 7.25 -8.07 12.64
N GLY A 225 7.05 -8.36 13.93
CA GLY A 225 5.83 -7.93 14.63
C GLY A 225 5.93 -6.47 15.02
N GLY A 226 7.10 -6.07 15.52
CA GLY A 226 7.38 -4.74 16.01
C GLY A 226 7.10 -4.63 17.51
N THR A 227 6.24 -3.72 17.93
CA THR A 227 5.90 -3.53 19.34
C THR A 227 4.45 -3.84 19.62
N GLY A 228 4.17 -4.60 20.67
CA GLY A 228 2.84 -4.94 21.14
C GLY A 228 2.68 -6.45 21.20
N ARG A 229 1.45 -6.96 21.20
CA ARG A 229 1.20 -8.41 21.23
C ARG A 229 0.88 -8.92 19.84
N ASP A 230 1.90 -9.40 19.16
CA ASP A 230 1.74 -9.81 17.77
C ASP A 230 1.41 -11.29 17.65
N VAL A 231 0.68 -11.63 16.59
CA VAL A 231 0.29 -13.00 16.25
C VAL A 231 0.87 -13.36 14.89
N PHE A 232 1.81 -14.30 14.89
CA PHE A 232 2.33 -14.92 13.68
C PHE A 232 1.53 -16.18 13.37
N ALA A 233 0.67 -16.11 12.36
CA ALA A 233 -0.27 -17.16 12.01
C ALA A 233 0.25 -18.01 10.85
N PHE A 234 0.26 -19.33 11.06
CA PHE A 234 0.70 -20.32 10.08
C PHE A 234 -0.39 -21.37 9.81
N LYS A 235 -0.52 -21.78 8.56
CA LYS A 235 -1.49 -22.78 8.10
C LYS A 235 -0.88 -23.81 7.15
N ALA A 236 -1.68 -24.81 6.79
CA ALA A 236 -1.25 -25.81 5.82
C ALA A 236 -0.93 -25.20 4.44
N GLY A 237 0.29 -25.44 3.98
CA GLY A 237 0.78 -24.99 2.68
C GLY A 237 1.50 -23.66 2.70
N ASP A 238 1.73 -23.07 3.87
CA ASP A 238 2.75 -22.04 4.06
C ASP A 238 4.15 -22.65 3.96
N GLU A 239 5.17 -21.83 3.72
CA GLU A 239 6.54 -22.28 3.47
C GLU A 239 7.53 -21.69 4.51
N ALA A 240 8.78 -21.44 4.13
CA ALA A 240 9.82 -21.05 5.09
C ALA A 240 9.63 -19.61 5.56
N ASN A 241 9.87 -19.33 6.84
CA ASN A 241 9.69 -17.98 7.38
C ASN A 241 10.83 -17.63 8.35
N LEU A 242 11.22 -16.36 8.39
CA LEU A 242 12.15 -15.78 9.35
C LEU A 242 11.46 -14.67 10.14
N VAL A 243 11.24 -14.89 11.43
CA VAL A 243 10.73 -13.86 12.36
C VAL A 243 11.91 -13.16 13.03
N LEU A 244 11.99 -11.83 12.92
CA LEU A 244 13.16 -11.05 13.29
C LEU A 244 13.22 -10.66 14.77
N ASP A 245 12.08 -10.44 15.41
CA ASP A 245 11.97 -9.72 16.68
C ASP A 245 10.99 -10.31 17.70
N PHE A 246 10.64 -11.59 17.57
CA PHE A 246 9.66 -12.27 18.44
C PHE A 246 9.89 -12.03 19.95
N ASP A 247 8.94 -11.36 20.61
CA ASP A 247 8.95 -11.10 22.05
C ASP A 247 8.24 -12.23 22.82
N LEU A 248 9.02 -13.00 23.58
CA LEU A 248 8.54 -14.09 24.44
C LEU A 248 7.50 -13.65 25.50
N ALA A 249 7.48 -12.37 25.89
CA ALA A 249 6.52 -11.89 26.88
C ALA A 249 5.14 -11.59 26.26
N GLU A 250 5.12 -11.16 25.00
CA GLU A 250 3.96 -10.50 24.39
C GLU A 250 3.40 -11.30 23.20
N ASP A 251 4.27 -11.84 22.34
CA ASP A 251 3.89 -12.41 21.05
C ASP A 251 3.38 -13.85 21.13
N ARG A 252 2.63 -14.23 20.09
CA ARG A 252 2.02 -15.54 19.95
C ARG A 252 2.19 -16.10 18.56
N ILE A 253 2.21 -17.43 18.49
CA ILE A 253 2.24 -18.19 17.25
C ILE A 253 0.90 -18.89 17.11
N GLU A 254 0.14 -18.53 16.10
CA GLU A 254 -1.12 -19.19 15.79
C GLU A 254 -0.89 -20.35 14.83
N LEU A 255 -1.37 -21.53 15.21
CA LEU A 255 -1.34 -22.75 14.41
C LEU A 255 -2.77 -23.05 13.94
N ALA A 256 -3.00 -22.95 12.64
CA ALA A 256 -4.30 -23.27 12.05
C ALA A 256 -4.62 -24.77 12.20
N ALA A 257 -5.91 -25.07 12.33
CA ALA A 257 -6.40 -26.45 12.54
C ALA A 257 -5.98 -27.42 11.42
N ASP A 258 -5.77 -26.92 10.21
CA ASP A 258 -5.40 -27.71 9.03
C ASP A 258 -3.94 -28.20 9.03
N LEU A 259 -3.07 -27.63 9.87
CA LEU A 259 -1.73 -28.17 10.14
C LEU A 259 -1.79 -29.53 10.85
N GLY A 260 -2.85 -29.79 11.61
CA GLY A 260 -2.96 -30.99 12.45
C GLY A 260 -1.91 -31.04 13.56
N LEU A 261 -1.35 -29.89 13.92
CA LEU A 261 -0.41 -29.71 15.02
C LEU A 261 -1.11 -29.06 16.21
N ASP A 262 -0.71 -29.45 17.40
CA ASP A 262 -1.03 -28.74 18.64
C ASP A 262 0.27 -28.18 19.26
N ALA A 263 0.13 -27.35 20.29
CA ALA A 263 1.26 -26.73 20.98
C ALA A 263 2.25 -27.78 21.53
N ILE A 264 1.78 -28.96 21.95
CA ILE A 264 2.64 -30.00 22.52
C ILE A 264 3.46 -30.69 21.42
N ALA A 265 2.82 -31.03 20.31
CA ALA A 265 3.48 -31.57 19.13
C ALA A 265 4.53 -30.59 18.60
N MET A 266 4.21 -29.29 18.61
CA MET A 266 5.12 -28.26 18.17
C MET A 266 6.36 -28.16 19.07
N LEU A 267 6.16 -28.08 20.39
CA LEU A 267 7.26 -28.07 21.36
C LEU A 267 8.13 -29.33 21.30
N ALA A 268 7.55 -30.49 20.98
CA ALA A 268 8.28 -31.74 20.84
C ALA A 268 9.21 -31.75 19.61
N ASN A 269 8.90 -30.95 18.59
CA ASN A 269 9.64 -30.87 17.33
C ASN A 269 10.49 -29.60 17.22
N LEU A 270 10.62 -28.80 18.29
CA LEU A 270 11.48 -27.62 18.28
C LEU A 270 12.93 -28.00 17.99
N GLY A 271 13.44 -27.42 16.91
CA GLY A 271 14.83 -27.47 16.50
C GLY A 271 15.62 -26.27 16.96
N ARG A 272 16.91 -26.31 16.62
CA ARG A 272 17.84 -25.19 16.77
C ARG A 272 18.72 -25.12 15.53
N ASP A 273 18.94 -23.92 15.00
CA ASP A 273 19.86 -23.72 13.89
C ASP A 273 21.33 -23.64 14.35
N ALA A 274 22.24 -23.29 13.42
CA ALA A 274 23.66 -23.18 13.70
C ALA A 274 24.03 -21.98 14.60
N ASP A 275 23.21 -20.94 14.60
CA ASP A 275 23.42 -19.70 15.35
C ASP A 275 22.73 -19.72 16.72
N GLY A 276 21.90 -20.74 16.96
CA GLY A 276 21.26 -20.99 18.24
C GLY A 276 19.78 -20.60 18.29
N ASN A 277 19.21 -20.14 17.18
CA ASN A 277 17.83 -19.69 17.07
C ASN A 277 16.84 -20.86 17.14
N ALA A 278 15.64 -20.62 17.66
CA ALA A 278 14.56 -21.58 17.66
C ALA A 278 14.07 -21.84 16.23
N VAL A 279 13.91 -23.11 15.89
CA VAL A 279 13.40 -23.53 14.57
C VAL A 279 12.17 -24.41 14.75
N LEU A 280 11.08 -24.00 14.13
CA LEU A 280 9.76 -24.58 14.20
C LEU A 280 9.51 -25.38 12.92
N ASP A 281 9.34 -26.70 13.03
CA ASP A 281 8.94 -27.57 11.91
C ASP A 281 7.42 -27.70 11.86
N LEU A 282 6.79 -27.01 10.90
CA LEU A 282 5.35 -27.04 10.68
C LEU A 282 4.90 -28.26 9.85
N GLY A 283 5.83 -29.13 9.45
CA GLY A 283 5.61 -30.27 8.57
C GLY A 283 5.72 -29.91 7.09
N ALA A 284 5.81 -30.95 6.25
CA ALA A 284 5.94 -30.83 4.78
C ALA A 284 7.12 -29.96 4.29
N GLY A 285 8.10 -29.66 5.14
CA GLY A 285 9.26 -28.83 4.82
C GLY A 285 9.10 -27.34 5.13
N ALA A 286 7.96 -26.92 5.69
CA ALA A 286 7.74 -25.56 6.16
C ALA A 286 8.46 -25.36 7.50
N MET A 287 9.43 -24.45 7.51
CA MET A 287 10.29 -24.17 8.66
C MET A 287 10.18 -22.69 9.03
N VAL A 288 9.91 -22.40 10.31
CA VAL A 288 9.92 -21.02 10.83
C VAL A 288 11.12 -20.86 11.75
N THR A 289 11.95 -19.85 11.50
CA THR A 289 13.08 -19.51 12.38
C THR A 289 12.74 -18.27 13.18
N LEU A 290 12.86 -18.33 14.51
CA LEU A 290 12.68 -17.17 15.40
C LEU A 290 14.07 -16.65 15.78
N LEU A 291 14.47 -15.53 15.18
CA LEU A 291 15.79 -14.96 15.35
C LEU A 291 16.01 -14.52 16.80
N GLY A 292 17.12 -14.94 17.41
CA GLY A 292 17.49 -14.55 18.77
C GLY A 292 16.72 -15.26 19.88
N VAL A 293 15.76 -16.13 19.56
CA VAL A 293 14.95 -16.86 20.55
C VAL A 293 15.61 -18.21 20.88
N ASP A 294 15.78 -18.51 22.17
CA ASP A 294 16.20 -19.86 22.58
C ASP A 294 14.98 -20.80 22.59
N PRO A 295 15.01 -21.95 21.88
CA PRO A 295 13.89 -22.90 21.86
C PRO A 295 13.52 -23.45 23.25
N ALA A 296 14.41 -23.42 24.24
CA ALA A 296 14.11 -23.83 25.61
C ALA A 296 13.25 -22.81 26.39
N GLU A 297 13.13 -21.59 25.91
CA GLU A 297 12.30 -20.54 26.51
C GLU A 297 10.85 -20.62 26.00
N LEU A 298 10.60 -21.33 24.89
CA LEU A 298 9.26 -21.52 24.37
C LEU A 298 8.44 -22.49 25.23
N THR A 299 7.23 -22.05 25.60
CA THR A 299 6.24 -22.85 26.33
C THR A 299 4.93 -22.93 25.55
N VAL A 300 3.98 -23.72 26.03
CA VAL A 300 2.65 -23.83 25.40
C VAL A 300 1.90 -22.51 25.36
N ASP A 301 2.22 -21.57 26.26
CA ASP A 301 1.53 -20.27 26.35
C ASP A 301 1.85 -19.35 25.16
N HIS A 302 2.95 -19.60 24.43
CA HIS A 302 3.29 -18.87 23.22
C HIS A 302 2.51 -19.36 21.99
N PHE A 303 1.75 -20.45 22.09
CA PHE A 303 1.03 -21.03 20.97
C PHE A 303 -0.48 -20.88 21.15
N LEU A 304 -1.14 -20.36 20.11
CA LEU A 304 -2.59 -20.36 19.96
C LEU A 304 -2.96 -21.47 18.98
N VAL A 305 -3.79 -22.41 19.40
CA VAL A 305 -4.25 -23.50 18.53
C VAL A 305 -5.73 -23.29 18.25
N LEU A 306 -6.06 -23.12 16.97
CA LEU A 306 -7.46 -23.09 16.55
C LEU A 306 -7.99 -24.52 16.46
N THR A 307 -9.10 -24.79 17.13
CA THR A 307 -9.79 -26.10 17.16
C THR A 307 -10.88 -26.21 16.12
#